data_AF-A0A521I7M9-F1
#
_entry.id   AF-A0A521I7M9-F1
#
_cell.length_a   1.000
_cell.length_b   1.000
_cell.length_c   1.000
_cell.angle_alpha   90.00
_cell.angle_beta   90.00
_cell.angle_gamma   90.00
#
_symmetry.space_group_name_H-M   'P 1'
#
loop_
_entity.id
_entity.type
_entity.pdbx_description
1 polymer ?
#
loop_
_entity_poly.entity_id
_entity_poly.type
_entity_poly.pdbx_seq_one_letter_code
_entity_poly.pdbx_strand_id
1 'polypeptide(L)'
;MKRLAWLLALGAILFIAFGTPARAALSFEDPQLCVNNKLLMVEPTTAGIEVWVRVGPELTVDFDVANCGGDPTLPAVEPDHVKYDGVKNRLEVAVKTKKFTNVLLHWNGNTYERNSGADGWVYARTKVN
;
A
#
# COMPACT_ATOMS: atom_id res chain seq x y z
N MET A 1 62.27 -37.90 -8.94
CA MET A 1 62.54 -37.47 -7.55
C MET A 1 63.06 -36.04 -7.57
N LYS A 2 62.60 -35.19 -6.61
CA LYS A 2 62.97 -33.77 -6.35
C LYS A 2 62.21 -32.77 -7.27
N ARG A 3 61.47 -31.77 -6.79
CA ARG A 3 61.25 -31.19 -5.44
C ARG A 3 59.92 -30.39 -5.46
N LEU A 4 59.23 -30.45 -4.33
CA LEU A 4 58.17 -29.54 -3.90
C LEU A 4 58.71 -28.11 -3.74
N ALA A 5 57.91 -27.10 -4.12
CA ALA A 5 57.71 -25.79 -3.47
C ALA A 5 56.91 -24.91 -4.46
N TRP A 6 55.58 -24.82 -4.37
CA TRP A 6 54.82 -23.83 -3.57
C TRP A 6 55.44 -22.43 -3.57
N LEU A 7 54.74 -21.45 -4.15
CA LEU A 7 54.18 -20.28 -3.43
C LEU A 7 53.54 -19.25 -4.40
N LEU A 8 52.28 -18.92 -4.09
CA LEU A 8 51.65 -17.60 -4.17
C LEU A 8 51.43 -16.94 -5.55
N ALA A 9 50.19 -17.06 -6.04
CA ALA A 9 49.49 -15.92 -6.62
C ALA A 9 48.09 -15.83 -5.99
N LEU A 10 48.03 -15.08 -4.89
CA LEU A 10 46.81 -14.44 -4.40
C LEU A 10 46.27 -13.50 -5.48
N GLY A 11 44.96 -13.46 -5.69
CA GLY A 11 44.30 -12.24 -6.17
C GLY A 11 43.01 -12.45 -6.97
N ALA A 12 41.95 -11.80 -6.50
CA ALA A 12 40.61 -11.63 -7.09
C ALA A 12 39.69 -12.88 -7.03
N ILE A 13 38.95 -13.12 -5.94
CA ILE A 13 37.75 -12.36 -5.50
C ILE A 13 36.77 -12.19 -6.68
N LEU A 14 35.81 -13.11 -6.82
CA LEU A 14 34.40 -12.89 -6.41
C LEU A 14 33.78 -11.66 -7.07
N PHE A 15 33.03 -11.86 -8.16
CA PHE A 15 31.77 -11.15 -8.36
C PHE A 15 30.75 -12.10 -8.95
N ILE A 16 29.95 -12.66 -8.05
CA ILE A 16 28.70 -13.31 -8.37
C ILE A 16 27.79 -12.19 -8.89
N ALA A 17 27.49 -12.20 -10.19
CA ALA A 17 26.43 -11.36 -10.74
C ALA A 17 25.08 -11.96 -10.32
N PHE A 18 24.70 -11.76 -9.06
CA PHE A 18 23.30 -11.77 -8.67
C PHE A 18 22.67 -10.57 -9.36
N GLY A 19 22.17 -10.79 -10.58
CA GLY A 19 21.18 -9.90 -11.16
C GLY A 19 20.02 -9.87 -10.18
N THR A 20 19.94 -8.80 -9.40
CA THR A 20 18.72 -8.45 -8.67
C THR A 20 17.59 -8.50 -9.69
N PRO A 21 16.45 -9.14 -9.40
CA PRO A 21 15.30 -8.98 -10.27
C PRO A 21 15.07 -7.47 -10.41
N ALA A 22 15.00 -7.00 -11.65
CA ALA A 22 14.54 -5.66 -11.93
C ALA A 22 13.21 -5.53 -11.19
N ARG A 23 13.19 -4.78 -10.08
CA ARG A 23 11.96 -4.44 -9.39
C ARG A 23 11.08 -3.82 -10.46
N ALA A 24 10.01 -4.53 -10.81
CA ALA A 24 8.98 -4.00 -11.68
C ALA A 24 8.65 -2.59 -11.16
N ALA A 25 8.50 -1.67 -12.11
CA ALA A 25 8.14 -0.29 -11.85
C ALA A 25 6.99 -0.23 -10.84
N LEU A 26 6.98 0.80 -9.99
CA LEU A 26 5.89 1.13 -9.07
C LEU A 26 4.56 1.03 -9.85
N SER A 27 3.84 -0.09 -9.76
CA SER A 27 2.41 -0.07 -9.94
C SER A 27 1.94 0.87 -8.85
N PHE A 28 1.39 1.99 -9.27
CA PHE A 28 0.60 2.82 -8.39
C PHE A 28 -0.60 1.97 -8.04
N GLU A 29 -0.46 1.19 -6.98
CA GLU A 29 -1.45 0.21 -6.56
C GLU A 29 -2.66 0.97 -6.03
N ASP A 30 -3.86 0.54 -6.43
CA ASP A 30 -5.16 1.11 -6.05
C ASP A 30 -5.77 0.26 -4.92
N PRO A 31 -5.28 0.35 -3.68
CA PRO A 31 -5.74 -0.48 -2.57
C PRO A 31 -7.23 -0.28 -2.29
N GLN A 32 -7.90 -1.40 -2.08
CA GLN A 32 -9.33 -1.49 -1.86
C GLN A 32 -9.69 -2.12 -0.50
N LEU A 33 -10.85 -1.78 0.04
CA LEU A 33 -11.38 -2.40 1.25
C LEU A 33 -12.91 -2.35 1.26
N CYS A 34 -13.56 -3.45 1.64
CA CYS A 34 -14.99 -3.42 1.92
C CYS A 34 -15.22 -2.99 3.36
N VAL A 35 -16.04 -1.97 3.57
CA VAL A 35 -16.50 -1.54 4.89
C VAL A 35 -18.02 -1.46 4.87
N ASN A 36 -18.70 -2.28 5.68
CA ASN A 36 -20.15 -2.40 5.71
C ASN A 36 -20.77 -2.60 4.31
N ASN A 37 -20.21 -3.54 3.54
CA ASN A 37 -20.59 -3.86 2.16
C ASN A 37 -20.46 -2.69 1.16
N LYS A 38 -19.66 -1.67 1.48
CA LYS A 38 -19.34 -0.54 0.61
C LYS A 38 -17.86 -0.53 0.29
N LEU A 39 -17.55 -0.26 -0.98
CA LEU A 39 -16.17 -0.20 -1.45
C LEU A 39 -15.52 1.15 -1.08
N LEU A 40 -14.38 1.05 -0.39
CA LEU A 40 -13.33 2.06 -0.36
C LEU A 40 -12.28 1.68 -1.41
N MET A 41 -11.88 2.64 -2.25
CA MET A 41 -10.72 2.52 -3.14
C MET A 41 -9.90 3.79 -3.04
N VAL A 42 -8.58 3.67 -2.98
CA VAL A 42 -7.67 4.81 -2.92
C VAL A 42 -6.76 4.77 -4.14
N GLU A 43 -6.91 5.72 -5.05
CA GLU A 43 -6.17 5.79 -6.30
C GLU A 43 -5.07 6.87 -6.20
N PRO A 44 -3.78 6.49 -6.24
CA PRO A 44 -2.66 7.41 -6.43
C PRO A 44 -2.65 8.08 -7.81
N THR A 45 -2.42 9.40 -7.88
CA THR A 45 -2.33 10.09 -9.20
C THR A 45 -0.95 10.01 -9.86
N THR A 46 0.12 10.16 -9.07
CA THR A 46 1.49 10.35 -9.61
C THR A 46 2.59 9.71 -8.77
N ALA A 47 2.26 9.19 -7.59
CA ALA A 47 3.22 8.57 -6.67
C ALA A 47 2.54 7.43 -5.90
N GLY A 48 3.33 6.40 -5.53
CA GLY A 48 2.83 5.30 -4.72
C GLY A 48 2.26 5.78 -3.39
N ILE A 49 1.32 5.00 -2.86
CA ILE A 49 0.61 5.31 -1.63
C ILE A 49 0.69 4.15 -0.65
N GLU A 50 0.49 4.46 0.62
CA GLU A 50 0.30 3.49 1.70
C GLU A 50 -0.94 3.91 2.47
N VAL A 51 -1.91 3.00 2.62
CA VAL A 51 -3.23 3.31 3.17
C VAL A 51 -3.39 2.67 4.54
N TRP A 52 -3.82 3.49 5.49
CA TRP A 52 -4.16 3.10 6.85
C TRP A 52 -5.62 3.42 7.10
N VAL A 53 -6.35 2.47 7.68
CA VAL A 53 -7.78 2.59 7.90
C VAL A 53 -8.07 2.36 9.39
N ARG A 54 -8.86 3.26 9.96
CA ARG A 54 -9.46 3.07 11.28
C ARG A 54 -10.97 2.98 11.14
N VAL A 55 -11.53 1.90 11.67
CA VAL A 55 -12.92 1.51 11.50
C VAL A 55 -13.60 1.51 12.87
N GLY A 56 -14.77 2.12 12.95
CA GLY A 56 -15.58 2.11 14.16
C GLY A 56 -16.15 0.72 14.48
N PRO A 57 -16.37 0.41 15.77
CA PRO A 57 -16.73 -0.94 16.24
C PRO A 57 -18.10 -1.45 15.77
N GLU A 58 -18.96 -0.59 15.20
CA GLU A 58 -20.26 -0.99 14.64
C GLU A 58 -20.18 -1.41 13.17
N LEU A 59 -19.02 -1.26 12.54
CA LEU A 59 -18.83 -1.53 11.12
C LEU A 59 -18.13 -2.86 10.89
N THR A 60 -18.56 -3.55 9.84
CA THR A 60 -17.90 -4.77 9.36
C THR A 60 -16.83 -4.42 8.33
N VAL A 61 -15.77 -5.21 8.30
CA VAL A 61 -14.68 -5.12 7.31
C VAL A 61 -14.58 -6.45 6.59
N ASP A 62 -14.43 -6.39 5.27
CA ASP A 62 -14.11 -7.56 4.44
C ASP A 62 -12.95 -7.21 3.51
N PHE A 63 -11.98 -8.12 3.45
CA PHE A 63 -10.79 -8.02 2.60
C PHE A 63 -10.99 -8.72 1.26
N ASP A 64 -12.02 -9.57 1.13
CA ASP A 64 -12.46 -10.07 -0.16
C ASP A 64 -13.30 -8.99 -0.86
N VAL A 65 -12.61 -8.14 -1.62
CA VAL A 65 -13.19 -6.94 -2.23
C VAL A 65 -14.27 -7.25 -3.27
N ALA A 66 -14.31 -8.48 -3.79
CA ALA A 66 -15.36 -8.93 -4.70
C ALA A 66 -16.76 -8.87 -4.06
N ASN A 67 -16.85 -9.02 -2.73
CA ASN A 67 -18.13 -9.01 -2.01
C ASN A 67 -18.83 -7.65 -2.02
N CYS A 68 -18.08 -6.55 -2.19
CA CYS A 68 -18.64 -5.20 -2.30
C CYS A 68 -18.44 -4.56 -3.68
N GLY A 69 -18.13 -5.36 -4.71
CA GLY A 69 -17.99 -4.90 -6.10
C GLY A 69 -16.62 -4.29 -6.45
N GLY A 70 -15.60 -4.55 -5.64
CA GLY A 70 -14.21 -4.23 -5.97
C GLY A 70 -13.60 -5.19 -6.99
N ASP A 71 -12.47 -4.78 -7.58
CA ASP A 71 -11.71 -5.58 -8.53
C ASP A 71 -10.74 -6.50 -7.77
N PRO A 72 -10.89 -7.84 -7.83
CA PRO A 72 -10.01 -8.78 -7.13
C PRO A 72 -8.59 -8.86 -7.72
N THR A 73 -8.34 -8.24 -8.88
CA THR A 73 -7.01 -8.18 -9.50
C THR A 73 -6.17 -7.02 -8.99
N LEU A 74 -6.80 -6.05 -8.34
CA LEU A 74 -6.15 -4.93 -7.65
C LEU A 74 -5.92 -5.29 -6.17
N PRO A 75 -4.92 -4.69 -5.52
CA PRO A 75 -4.61 -5.03 -4.14
C PRO A 75 -5.71 -4.61 -3.17
N ALA A 76 -5.85 -5.37 -2.09
CA ALA A 76 -6.62 -4.96 -0.93
C ALA A 76 -5.72 -4.22 0.08
N VAL A 77 -6.32 -3.40 0.94
CA VAL A 77 -5.62 -2.82 2.10
C VAL A 77 -5.10 -3.96 2.98
N GLU A 78 -3.83 -3.88 3.39
CA GLU A 78 -3.21 -4.88 4.23
C GLU A 78 -3.93 -4.98 5.60
N PRO A 79 -4.21 -6.18 6.13
CA PRO A 79 -4.98 -6.33 7.37
C PRO A 79 -4.38 -5.65 8.60
N ASP A 80 -3.06 -5.55 8.69
CA ASP A 80 -2.34 -4.85 9.77
C ASP A 80 -2.41 -3.32 9.65
N HIS A 81 -2.81 -2.82 8.49
CA HIS A 81 -3.12 -1.40 8.27
C HIS A 81 -4.57 -1.03 8.65
N VAL A 82 -5.38 -2.01 9.07
CA VAL A 82 -6.75 -1.81 9.54
C VAL A 82 -6.84 -1.89 11.07
N LYS A 83 -7.31 -0.82 11.70
CA LYS A 83 -7.56 -0.77 13.15
C LYS A 83 -9.04 -0.66 13.48
N TYR A 84 -9.52 -1.45 14.44
CA TYR A 84 -10.92 -1.50 14.86
C TYR A 84 -11.22 -0.62 16.09
N ASP A 85 -10.35 0.35 16.38
CA ASP A 85 -10.45 1.29 17.51
C ASP A 85 -11.09 2.64 17.13
N GLY A 86 -11.87 2.67 16.05
CA GLY A 86 -12.53 3.87 15.55
C GLY A 86 -13.76 4.30 16.36
N VAL A 87 -14.41 5.37 15.89
CA VAL A 87 -15.56 5.96 16.58
C VAL A 87 -16.88 5.45 15.99
N LYS A 88 -17.65 4.67 16.76
CA LYS A 88 -19.02 4.22 16.44
C LYS A 88 -19.16 3.65 15.02
N ASN A 89 -19.85 4.38 14.14
CA ASN A 89 -20.07 4.05 12.73
C ASN A 89 -19.26 4.94 11.78
N ARG A 90 -18.02 5.28 12.13
CA ARG A 90 -17.14 6.09 11.28
C ARG A 90 -16.04 5.26 10.65
N LEU A 91 -15.67 5.68 9.45
CA LEU A 91 -14.50 5.25 8.71
C LEU A 91 -13.52 6.43 8.64
N GLU A 92 -12.29 6.20 9.07
CA GLU A 92 -11.18 7.15 9.01
C GLU A 92 -10.08 6.55 8.13
N VAL A 93 -9.63 7.31 7.14
CA VAL A 93 -8.62 6.89 6.17
C VAL A 93 -7.45 7.87 6.24
N ALA A 94 -6.25 7.34 6.38
CA ALA A 94 -4.99 8.08 6.30
C ALA A 94 -4.15 7.48 5.18
N VAL A 95 -3.65 8.33 4.28
CA VAL A 95 -2.85 7.90 3.14
C VAL A 95 -1.49 8.60 3.19
N LYS A 96 -0.42 7.81 3.24
CA LYS A 96 0.95 8.32 3.11
C LYS A 96 1.34 8.35 1.64
N THR A 97 1.90 9.47 1.18
CA THR A 97 2.45 9.58 -0.18
C THR A 97 3.52 10.67 -0.26
N LYS A 98 4.06 10.93 -1.46
CA LYS A 98 4.98 12.05 -1.71
C LYS A 98 4.27 13.37 -1.44
N LYS A 99 5.00 14.36 -0.91
CA LYS A 99 4.47 15.71 -0.65
C LYS A 99 3.82 16.30 -1.90
N PHE A 100 2.76 17.08 -1.68
CA PHE A 100 1.98 17.76 -2.72
C PHE A 100 1.39 16.82 -3.80
N THR A 101 1.23 15.53 -3.50
CA THR A 101 0.61 14.58 -4.42
C THR A 101 -0.90 14.59 -4.24
N ASN A 102 -1.63 14.55 -5.35
CA ASN A 102 -3.08 14.33 -5.30
C ASN A 102 -3.39 12.84 -5.15
N VAL A 103 -4.37 12.54 -4.32
CA VAL A 103 -4.90 11.20 -4.10
C VAL A 103 -6.40 11.26 -4.30
N LEU A 104 -6.94 10.32 -5.06
CA LEU A 104 -8.38 10.15 -5.23
C LEU A 104 -8.86 9.09 -4.23
N LEU A 105 -9.87 9.45 -3.45
CA LEU A 105 -10.52 8.55 -2.53
C LEU A 105 -11.93 8.31 -3.03
N HIS A 106 -12.22 7.06 -3.35
CA HIS A 106 -13.53 6.61 -3.79
C HIS A 106 -14.24 5.96 -2.61
N TRP A 107 -15.41 6.48 -2.26
CA TRP A 107 -16.23 5.91 -1.20
C TRP A 107 -17.69 5.88 -1.59
N ASN A 108 -18.26 4.66 -1.68
CA ASN A 108 -19.68 4.45 -1.97
C ASN A 108 -20.16 5.27 -3.19
N GLY A 109 -19.41 5.19 -4.29
CA GLY A 109 -19.69 5.90 -5.54
C GLY A 109 -19.27 7.38 -5.59
N ASN A 110 -18.69 7.93 -4.52
CA ASN A 110 -18.25 9.33 -4.48
C ASN A 110 -16.74 9.49 -4.66
N THR A 111 -16.41 10.43 -5.54
CA THR A 111 -15.15 11.13 -5.83
C THR A 111 -14.58 12.11 -4.80
N TYR A 112 -13.56 11.81 -4.01
CA TYR A 112 -12.86 12.85 -3.23
C TYR A 112 -11.39 13.00 -3.63
N GLU A 113 -11.04 14.11 -4.28
CA GLU A 113 -9.63 14.47 -4.50
C GLU A 113 -9.06 15.23 -3.29
N ARG A 114 -7.87 14.84 -2.86
CA ARG A 114 -7.15 15.48 -1.75
C ARG A 114 -5.67 15.58 -2.06
N ASN A 115 -5.06 16.70 -1.68
CA ASN A 115 -3.63 16.91 -1.78
C ASN A 115 -2.93 16.58 -0.46
N SER A 116 -1.81 15.86 -0.53
CA SER A 116 -1.06 15.40 0.64
C SER A 116 -0.26 16.48 1.37
N GLY A 117 -0.28 17.73 0.87
CA GLY A 117 0.43 18.86 1.46
C GLY A 117 1.92 18.63 1.70
N ALA A 118 2.49 19.42 2.61
CA ALA A 118 3.92 19.43 2.92
C ALA A 118 4.35 18.32 3.89
N ASP A 119 3.42 17.69 4.60
CA ASP A 119 3.66 16.56 5.50
C ASP A 119 3.56 15.21 4.77
N GLY A 120 2.98 15.18 3.56
CA GLY A 120 2.85 13.99 2.72
C GLY A 120 1.78 13.04 3.26
N TRP A 121 0.70 13.59 3.81
CA TRP A 121 -0.42 12.82 4.34
C TRP A 121 -1.74 13.36 3.80
N VAL A 122 -2.64 12.45 3.46
CA VAL A 122 -4.05 12.75 3.18
C VAL A 122 -4.89 12.11 4.26
N TYR A 123 -5.87 12.86 4.78
CA TYR A 123 -6.81 12.36 5.77
C TYR A 123 -8.25 12.53 5.27
N ALA A 124 -9.04 11.49 5.41
CA ALA A 124 -10.48 11.51 5.15
C ALA A 124 -11.22 10.83 6.29
N ARG A 125 -12.43 11.33 6.58
CA ARG A 125 -13.33 10.72 7.55
C ARG A 125 -14.75 10.79 7.03
N THR A 126 -15.50 9.71 7.22
CA THR A 126 -16.89 9.65 6.82
C THR A 126 -17.72 8.84 7.81
N LYS A 127 -18.99 9.19 7.92
CA LYS A 127 -19.97 8.41 8.67
C LYS A 127 -20.54 7.35 7.74
N VAL A 128 -20.54 6.11 8.20
CA VAL A 128 -21.10 4.96 7.47
C VAL A 128 -22.49 4.70 8.04
N ASN A 129 -23.49 4.93 7.20
CA ASN A 129 -24.89 4.56 7.47
C ASN A 129 -25.19 3.16 6.92
#